data_AF-A0A395YLY0-F1
#
_entry.id   AF-A0A395YLY0-F1
#
_cell.length_a   1.000
_cell.length_b   1.000
_cell.length_c   1.000
_cell.angle_alpha   90.00
_cell.angle_beta   90.00
_cell.angle_gamma   90.00
#
_symmetry.space_group_name_H-M   'P 1'
#
loop_
_entity.id
_entity.type
_entity.pdbx_description
1 polymer ?
#
loop_
_entity_poly.entity_id
_entity_poly.type
_entity_poly.pdbx_seq_one_letter_code
_entity_poly.pdbx_strand_id
1 'polypeptide(L)'
;MDTYIDIDSVFEKKMEAVRCFRAQPQLEGFYTRTAETRGIQASDWARGRGNIKYAEAFVKYVPYVGMHLPLMEAGRQDDIL
;
A
#
# COMPACT_ATOMS: atom_id res chain seq x y z
N MET A 1 12.14 -0.13 -0.02
CA MET A 1 10.96 -0.08 -0.89
C MET A 1 10.98 1.28 -1.58
N ASP A 2 10.71 1.32 -2.88
CA ASP A 2 10.78 2.56 -3.67
C ASP A 2 9.40 3.11 -4.05
N THR A 3 8.35 2.31 -3.84
CA THR A 3 6.98 2.64 -4.19
C THR A 3 6.06 2.12 -3.07
N TYR A 4 5.16 2.97 -2.60
CA TYR A 4 4.12 2.61 -1.63
C TYR A 4 2.74 2.84 -2.25
N ILE A 5 1.81 1.94 -1.96
CA ILE A 5 0.41 2.03 -2.36
C ILE A 5 -0.42 2.09 -1.09
N ASP A 6 -1.23 3.14 -0.94
CA ASP A 6 -2.24 3.24 0.12
C ASP A 6 -3.33 2.19 -0.14
N ILE A 7 -3.57 1.33 0.86
CA ILE A 7 -4.58 0.28 0.78
C ILE A 7 -5.62 0.40 1.89
N ASP A 8 -5.74 1.55 2.56
CA ASP A 8 -6.67 1.75 3.68
C ASP A 8 -8.12 1.38 3.31
N SER A 9 -8.55 1.74 2.09
CA SER A 9 -9.90 1.46 1.60
C SER A 9 -10.18 -0.02 1.30
N VAL A 10 -9.14 -0.84 1.10
CA VAL A 10 -9.25 -2.24 0.66
C VAL A 10 -8.57 -3.24 1.61
N PHE A 11 -8.07 -2.76 2.75
CA PHE A 11 -7.28 -3.58 3.68
C PHE A 11 -8.06 -4.80 4.18
N GLU A 12 -9.35 -4.66 4.51
CA GLU A 12 -10.12 -5.83 4.97
C GLU A 12 -10.35 -6.87 3.87
N LYS A 13 -10.54 -6.45 2.62
CA LYS A 13 -10.64 -7.37 1.50
C LYS A 13 -9.36 -8.21 1.34
N LYS A 14 -8.20 -7.60 1.60
CA LYS A 14 -6.93 -8.32 1.66
C LYS A 14 -6.89 -9.32 2.82
N MET A 15 -7.37 -8.94 4.00
CA MET A 15 -7.38 -9.84 5.17
C MET A 15 -8.36 -11.01 5.00
N GLU A 16 -9.52 -10.79 4.39
CA GLU A 16 -10.42 -11.86 3.97
C GLU A 16 -9.72 -12.88 3.07
N ALA A 17 -8.96 -12.41 2.07
CA ALA A 17 -8.18 -13.28 1.19
C ALA A 17 -7.07 -14.04 1.94
N VAL A 18 -6.38 -13.40 2.89
CA VAL A 18 -5.35 -14.05 3.72
C VAL A 18 -5.97 -15.13 4.62
N ARG A 19 -7.15 -14.88 5.18
CA ARG A 19 -7.88 -15.84 6.03
C ARG A 19 -8.30 -17.10 5.27
N CYS A 20 -8.33 -17.08 3.93
CA CYS A 20 -8.54 -18.30 3.15
C CYS A 20 -7.42 -19.35 3.32
N PHE A 21 -6.21 -18.94 3.71
CA PHE A 21 -5.10 -19.86 4.01
C PHE A 21 -5.25 -20.51 5.39
N ARG A 22 -6.28 -21.36 5.56
CA ARG A 22 -6.65 -21.96 6.86
C ARG A 22 -5.53 -22.73 7.56
N ALA A 23 -4.59 -23.29 6.80
CA ALA A 23 -3.44 -24.01 7.35
C ALA A 23 -2.40 -23.08 8.01
N GLN A 24 -2.47 -21.77 7.80
CA GLN A 24 -1.46 -20.79 8.22
C GLN A 24 -2.08 -19.57 8.91
N PRO A 25 -2.76 -19.73 10.07
CA PRO A 25 -3.45 -18.64 10.77
C PRO A 25 -2.51 -17.51 11.22
N GLN A 26 -1.23 -17.81 11.45
CA GLN A 26 -0.22 -16.82 11.84
C GLN A 26 0.02 -15.73 10.77
N LEU A 27 -0.34 -15.99 9.51
CA LEU A 27 -0.13 -15.06 8.40
C LEU A 27 -0.97 -13.80 8.53
N GLU A 28 -2.17 -13.88 9.12
CA GLU A 28 -3.03 -12.71 9.32
C GLU A 28 -2.30 -11.63 10.12
N GLY A 29 -1.82 -11.97 11.32
CA GLY A 29 -1.06 -11.02 12.13
C GLY A 29 0.25 -10.56 11.49
N PHE A 30 0.93 -11.44 10.74
CA PHE A 30 2.15 -11.07 10.01
C PHE A 30 1.88 -10.02 8.92
N TYR A 31 0.86 -10.23 8.09
CA TYR A 31 0.52 -9.31 7.01
C TYR A 31 -0.10 -8.02 7.52
N THR A 32 -0.86 -8.04 8.61
CA THR A 32 -1.34 -6.83 9.30
C THR A 32 -0.19 -5.96 9.77
N ARG A 33 0.75 -6.51 10.55
CA ARG A 33 1.92 -5.75 11.04
C ARG A 33 2.77 -5.21 9.89
N THR A 34 2.92 -6.00 8.83
CA THR A 34 3.66 -5.57 7.64
C THR A 34 2.97 -4.37 7.00
N ALA A 35 1.65 -4.44 6.77
CA ALA A 35 0.88 -3.34 6.19
C ALA A 35 0.93 -2.07 7.04
N GLU A 36 0.82 -2.19 8.37
CA GLU A 36 0.93 -1.07 9.32
C GLU A 36 2.31 -0.41 9.27
N THR A 37 3.37 -1.23 9.30
CA THR A 37 4.75 -0.73 9.21
C THR A 37 4.99 0.01 7.90
N ARG A 38 4.43 -0.48 6.79
CA ARG A 38 4.50 0.22 5.50
C ARG A 38 3.64 1.48 5.49
N GLY A 39 2.48 1.48 6.14
CA GLY A 39 1.63 2.67 6.29
C GLY A 39 2.35 3.82 7.00
N ILE A 40 3.05 3.51 8.09
CA ILE A 40 3.90 4.48 8.80
C ILE A 40 4.99 5.04 7.88
N GLN A 41 5.68 4.18 7.14
CA GLN A 41 6.73 4.59 6.20
C GLN A 41 6.18 5.47 5.08
N ALA A 42 5.05 5.07 4.49
CA ALA A 42 4.37 5.83 3.43
C ALA A 42 3.91 7.20 3.95
N SER A 43 3.34 7.26 5.16
CA SER A 43 2.93 8.51 5.82
C SER A 43 4.09 9.46 6.05
N ASP A 44 5.26 8.95 6.46
CA ASP A 44 6.46 9.76 6.65
C ASP A 44 6.97 10.36 5.33
N TRP A 45 6.78 9.65 4.22
CA TRP A 45 7.14 10.14 2.88
C TRP A 45 6.06 11.10 2.34
N ALA A 46 4.81 10.93 2.77
CA ALA A 46 3.64 11.71 2.36
C ALA A 46 3.39 12.94 3.24
N ARG A 47 4.38 13.39 4.02
CA ARG A 47 4.28 14.54 4.95
C ARG A 47 3.45 15.69 4.34
N GLY A 48 2.36 16.05 5.03
CA GLY A 48 1.45 17.11 4.64
C GLY A 48 0.29 16.70 3.72
N ARG A 49 0.18 15.43 3.30
CA ARG A 49 -0.88 14.95 2.40
C ARG A 49 -1.85 13.94 3.02
N GLY A 50 -1.64 13.51 4.26
CA GLY A 50 -2.52 12.59 4.97
C GLY A 50 -1.76 11.58 5.83
N ASN A 51 -2.49 10.85 6.67
CA ASN A 51 -1.98 9.73 7.44
C ASN A 51 -2.51 8.43 6.81
N ILE A 52 -1.60 7.56 6.38
CA ILE A 52 -1.87 6.27 5.73
C ILE A 52 -1.68 5.18 6.80
N LYS A 53 -2.74 4.46 7.14
CA LYS A 53 -2.68 3.44 8.21
C LYS A 53 -2.09 2.12 7.70
N TYR A 54 -2.46 1.70 6.49
CA TYR A 54 -2.05 0.47 5.85
C TYR A 54 -1.53 0.76 4.45
N ALA A 55 -0.32 0.28 4.15
CA ALA A 55 0.23 0.37 2.81
C ALA A 55 0.83 -0.96 2.36
N GLU A 56 0.92 -1.14 1.04
CA GLU A 56 1.80 -2.12 0.43
C GLU A 56 3.00 -1.45 -0.18
N ALA A 57 4.13 -2.15 -0.17
CA ALA A 57 5.39 -1.58 -0.56
C ALA A 57 6.09 -2.48 -1.56
N PHE A 58 6.52 -1.89 -2.66
CA PHE A 58 7.08 -2.57 -3.82
C PHE A 58 8.48 -2.03 -4.14
N VAL A 59 9.19 -2.81 -4.93
CA VAL A 59 10.47 -2.43 -5.54
C VAL A 59 10.31 -2.62 -7.04
N LYS A 60 10.59 -1.56 -7.81
CA LYS A 60 10.57 -1.62 -9.26
C LYS A 60 11.87 -2.24 -9.74
N TYR A 61 11.76 -3.28 -10.56
CA TYR A 61 12.93 -3.91 -11.17
C TYR A 61 13.57 -3.02 -12.25
N VAL A 62 12.75 -2.22 -12.93
CA VAL A 62 13.15 -1.31 -14.01
C VAL A 62 12.83 0.14 -13.65
N PRO A 63 13.57 1.12 -14.19
CA PRO A 63 13.29 2.53 -13.93
C PRO A 63 11.90 2.93 -14.45
N TYR A 64 11.30 3.89 -13.78
CA TYR A 64 10.05 4.49 -14.24
C TYR A 64 10.29 5.33 -15.49
N VAL A 65 9.46 5.12 -16.53
CA VAL A 65 9.43 5.93 -17.74
C VAL A 65 8.06 6.58 -17.82
N GLY A 66 8.00 7.90 -17.80
CA GLY A 66 6.76 8.67 -17.84
C GLY A 66 6.99 10.10 -18.29
N MET A 67 5.90 10.79 -18.62
CA MET A 67 5.93 12.17 -19.12
C MET A 67 6.21 13.19 -18.01
N HIS A 68 5.98 12.82 -16.76
CA HIS A 68 6.24 13.60 -15.58
C HIS A 68 7.05 12.77 -14.58
N LEU A 69 7.68 13.44 -13.61
CA LEU A 69 8.25 12.72 -12.48
C LEU A 69 7.15 11.95 -11.75
N PRO A 70 7.43 10.75 -11.24
CA PRO A 70 6.48 10.01 -10.41
C PRO A 70 6.42 10.70 -9.05
N LEU A 71 5.61 11.76 -9.00
CA LEU A 71 5.25 12.45 -7.77
C LEU A 71 4.23 11.60 -7.02
N MET A 72 4.07 11.84 -5.72
CA MET A 72 2.93 11.27 -5.01
C MET A 72 1.65 11.86 -5.59
N GLU A 73 0.91 11.03 -6.30
CA GLU A 73 -0.43 11.36 -6.79
C GLU A 73 -1.44 10.96 -5.72
N ALA A 74 -2.19 11.95 -5.21
CA ALA A 74 -3.44 11.63 -4.53
C ALA A 74 -4.35 11.05 -5.60
N GLY A 75 -4.83 9.81 -5.41
CA GLY A 75 -5.60 9.08 -6.41
C GLY A 75 -6.63 9.99 -7.09
N ARG A 76 -6.41 10.25 -8.38
CA ARG A 76 -7.34 11.07 -9.17
C ARG A 76 -8.58 10.21 -9.40
N GLN A 77 -9.72 10.64 -8.88
CA GLN A 77 -11.00 9.92 -8.97
C GLN A 77 -11.58 9.88 -10.40
N ASP A 78 -10.86 10.38 -11.41
CA ASP A 78 -11.42 10.74 -12.72
C ASP A 78 -11.24 9.68 -13.82
N ASP A 79 -10.52 8.57 -13.57
CA ASP A 79 -10.16 7.62 -14.64
C ASP A 79 -10.98 6.32 -14.60
N ILE A 80 -12.23 6.38 -14.12
CA ILE A 80 -13.23 5.31 -14.21
C ILE A 80 -14.50 5.79 -14.94
N LEU A 81 -14.37 6.19 -16.20
CA LEU A 81 -15.45 6.19 -17.21
C LEU A 81 -14.87 5.91 -18.60
#